data_AF-A0A973F889-F1
#
_entry.id   AF-A0A973F889-F1
#
_cell.length_a   1.000
_cell.length_b   1.000
_cell.length_c   1.000
_cell.angle_alpha   90.00
_cell.angle_beta   90.00
_cell.angle_gamma   90.00
#
_symmetry.space_group_name_H-M   'P 1'
#
loop_
_entity.id
_entity.type
_entity.pdbx_description
1 polymer ?
#
loop_
_entity_poly.entity_id
_entity_poly.type
_entity_poly.pdbx_seq_one_letter_code
_entity_poly.pdbx_strand_id
1 'polypeptide(L)'
;MHHFEYLVLLLLCYGFPFVFGLIHRKLLKDEKLSLLNLTVIVASIPFILWDMLAVTRGHWWFNSNFITGWKVGYLPIEEVLFFLLIPQACLFIWVALHRFRSFHEFFTTVTSKHFTRE
;
A
#
# COMPACT_ATOMS: atom_id res chain seq x y z
N MET A 1 -11.23 25.54 5.18
CA MET A 1 -11.02 24.71 6.40
C MET A 1 -11.04 23.24 6.01
N HIS A 2 -9.98 22.76 5.37
CA HIS A 2 -9.91 21.39 4.84
C HIS A 2 -8.57 20.72 5.20
N HIS A 3 -8.18 20.85 6.47
CA HIS A 3 -6.89 20.37 7.00
C HIS A 3 -6.73 18.84 7.07
N PHE A 4 -7.71 18.06 6.57
CA PHE A 4 -7.73 16.60 6.68
C PHE A 4 -7.87 15.89 5.34
N GLU A 5 -8.00 16.61 4.22
CA GLU A 5 -8.24 15.98 2.91
C GLU A 5 -7.16 15.01 2.52
N TYR A 6 -5.89 15.36 2.77
CA TYR A 6 -4.79 14.47 2.44
C TYR A 6 -4.81 13.19 3.28
N LEU A 7 -5.04 13.32 4.59
CA LEU A 7 -5.16 12.17 5.48
C LEU A 7 -6.35 11.28 5.09
N VAL A 8 -7.51 11.87 4.78
CA VAL A 8 -8.70 11.13 4.35
C VAL A 8 -8.43 10.38 3.06
N LEU A 9 -7.83 11.02 2.06
CA LEU A 9 -7.45 10.36 0.80
C LEU A 9 -6.51 9.17 1.06
N LEU A 10 -5.52 9.36 1.93
CA LEU A 10 -4.56 8.30 2.28
C LEU A 10 -5.25 7.12 2.96
N LEU A 11 -6.14 7.39 3.92
CA LEU A 11 -6.92 6.37 4.61
C LEU A 11 -7.92 5.67 3.69
N LEU A 12 -8.51 6.37 2.71
CA LEU A 12 -9.39 5.77 1.72
C LEU A 12 -8.62 4.83 0.79
N CYS A 13 -7.46 5.26 0.29
CA CYS A 13 -6.60 4.45 -0.57
C CYS A 13 -6.11 3.18 0.13
N TYR A 14 -5.72 3.28 1.40
CA TYR A 14 -5.27 2.10 2.18
C TYR A 14 -6.43 1.26 2.72
N GLY A 15 -7.54 1.91 3.06
CA GLY A 15 -8.70 1.28 3.68
C GLY A 15 -9.35 0.22 2.81
N PHE A 16 -9.42 0.44 1.49
CA PHE A 16 -10.01 -0.54 0.57
C PHE A 16 -9.22 -1.87 0.52
N PRO A 17 -7.90 -1.89 0.23
CA PRO A 17 -7.05 -3.07 0.37
C PRO A 17 -7.13 -3.71 1.75
N PHE A 18 -7.10 -2.90 2.81
CA PHE A 18 -7.11 -3.38 4.18
C PHE A 18 -8.42 -4.12 4.52
N VAL A 19 -9.57 -3.54 4.21
CA VAL A 19 -10.89 -4.17 4.39
C VAL A 19 -10.99 -5.45 3.56
N PHE A 20 -10.50 -5.44 2.33
CA PHE A 20 -10.45 -6.64 1.50
C PHE A 20 -9.62 -7.76 2.14
N GLY A 21 -8.50 -7.42 2.77
CA GLY A 21 -7.68 -8.36 3.55
C GLY A 21 -8.38 -8.89 4.79
N LEU A 22 -9.20 -8.08 5.47
CA LEU A 22 -10.00 -8.55 6.61
C LEU A 22 -11.05 -9.58 6.19
N ILE A 23 -11.71 -9.36 5.05
CA ILE A 23 -12.65 -10.33 4.47
C ILE A 23 -11.91 -11.63 4.12
N HIS A 24 -10.73 -11.53 3.51
CA HIS A 24 -9.91 -12.67 3.14
C HIS A 24 -8.73 -12.88 4.09
N ARG A 25 -9.00 -13.16 5.38
CA ARG A 25 -7.96 -13.30 6.42
C ARG A 25 -6.79 -14.22 6.07
N LYS A 26 -6.97 -15.19 5.15
CA LYS A 26 -5.88 -16.06 4.67
C LYS A 26 -4.77 -15.27 3.94
N LEU A 27 -5.09 -14.15 3.29
CA LEU A 27 -4.10 -13.26 2.66
C LEU A 27 -3.27 -12.51 3.71
N LEU A 28 -3.89 -12.05 4.80
CA LEU A 28 -3.20 -11.34 5.87
C LEU A 28 -2.23 -12.23 6.66
N LYS A 29 -2.47 -13.55 6.65
CA LYS A 29 -1.61 -14.55 7.27
C LYS A 29 -0.54 -15.11 6.33
N ASP A 30 -0.44 -14.61 5.11
CA ASP A 30 0.61 -15.03 4.18
C ASP A 30 1.97 -14.53 4.69
N GLU A 31 2.91 -15.43 4.90
CA GLU A 31 4.27 -15.11 5.35
C GLU A 31 4.96 -14.11 4.41
N LYS A 32 4.64 -14.17 3.11
CA LYS A 32 5.15 -13.22 2.11
C LYS A 32 4.70 -11.80 2.42
N LEU A 33 3.49 -11.61 2.95
CA LEU A 33 2.98 -10.27 3.26
C LEU A 33 3.76 -9.63 4.41
N SER A 34 4.17 -10.42 5.41
CA SER A 34 5.03 -9.93 6.50
C SER A 34 6.40 -9.44 5.97
N LEU A 35 7.02 -10.23 5.09
CA LEU A 35 8.29 -9.87 4.45
C LEU A 35 8.15 -8.64 3.54
N LEU A 36 7.05 -8.54 2.80
CA LEU A 36 6.75 -7.39 1.94
C LEU A 36 6.54 -6.12 2.76
N ASN A 37 5.85 -6.20 3.90
CA ASN A 37 5.67 -5.05 4.81
C ASN A 37 7.03 -4.57 5.35
N LEU A 38 7.90 -5.50 5.76
CA LEU A 38 9.26 -5.16 6.19
C LEU A 38 10.05 -4.50 5.06
N THR A 39 9.92 -5.03 3.84
CA THR A 39 10.56 -4.46 2.64
C THR A 39 10.08 -3.02 2.39
N VAL A 40 8.78 -2.75 2.51
CA VAL A 40 8.24 -1.38 2.39
C VAL A 40 8.87 -0.48 3.44
N ILE A 41 8.85 -0.86 4.72
CA ILE A 41 9.42 -0.03 5.79
C ILE A 41 10.88 0.32 5.51
N VAL A 42 11.69 -0.67 5.14
CA VAL A 42 13.12 -0.45 4.83
C VAL A 42 13.28 0.43 3.59
N ALA A 43 12.48 0.19 2.54
CA ALA A 43 12.53 0.97 1.32
C ALA A 43 12.06 2.42 1.52
N SER A 44 11.10 2.68 2.41
CA SER A 44 10.59 4.03 2.68
C SER A 44 11.65 4.95 3.31
N ILE A 45 12.63 4.40 4.04
CA ILE A 45 13.66 5.20 4.73
C ILE A 45 14.43 6.14 3.78
N PRO A 46 15.09 5.66 2.70
CA PRO A 46 15.81 6.55 1.80
C PRO A 46 14.91 7.57 1.11
N PHE A 47 13.65 7.22 0.80
CA PHE A 47 12.71 8.16 0.17
C PHE A 47 12.28 9.27 1.13
N ILE A 48 11.96 8.93 2.38
CA ILE A 48 11.65 9.92 3.41
C ILE A 48 12.84 10.85 3.63
N LEU A 49 14.06 10.30 3.75
CA LEU A 49 15.27 11.11 3.92
C LEU A 49 15.51 12.04 2.73
N TRP A 50 15.34 11.53 1.51
CA TRP A 50 15.44 12.34 0.30
C TRP A 50 14.42 13.47 0.28
N ASP A 51 13.17 13.18 0.64
CA ASP A 51 12.10 14.16 0.64
C ASP A 51 12.31 15.25 1.71
N MET A 52 12.81 14.88 2.90
CA MET A 52 13.26 15.84 3.91
C MET A 52 14.35 16.78 3.37
N LEU A 53 15.32 16.24 2.63
CA LEU A 53 16.38 17.02 2.01
C LEU A 53 15.85 17.95 0.92
N ALA A 54 14.86 17.52 0.14
CA ALA A 54 14.25 18.34 -0.90
C ALA A 54 13.50 19.53 -0.30
N VAL A 55 12.75 19.31 0.79
CA VAL A 55 11.98 20.34 1.49
C VAL A 55 12.90 21.35 2.17
N THR A 56 13.95 20.88 2.84
CA THR A 56 14.92 21.77 3.51
C THR A 56 15.70 22.65 2.53
N ARG A 57 15.93 22.17 1.30
CA ARG A 57 16.55 22.96 0.23
C ARG A 57 15.58 23.85 -0.53
N GLY A 58 14.29 23.81 -0.21
CA GLY A 58 13.27 24.58 -0.92
C GLY A 58 13.05 24.11 -2.36
N HIS A 59 13.29 22.84 -2.68
CA HIS A 59 12.91 22.28 -3.98
C HIS A 59 11.40 21.99 -4.05
N TRP A 60 10.77 21.75 -2.90
CA TRP A 60 9.36 21.46 -2.77
C TRP A 60 8.81 21.99 -1.44
N TRP A 61 7.49 22.22 -1.39
CA TRP A 61 6.78 22.72 -0.21
C TRP A 61 5.39 22.12 -0.12
N PHE A 62 4.91 21.94 1.10
CA PHE A 62 3.58 21.42 1.38
C PHE A 62 2.62 22.56 1.73
N ASN A 63 1.44 22.51 1.14
CA ASN A 63 0.40 23.48 1.43
C ASN A 63 -0.24 23.15 2.78
N SER A 64 -0.07 24.07 3.74
CA SER A 64 -0.57 23.95 5.11
C SER A 64 -2.10 23.83 5.22
N ASN A 65 -2.83 24.18 4.16
CA ASN A 65 -4.30 24.11 4.15
C ASN A 65 -4.85 22.68 4.05
N PHE A 66 -4.06 21.72 3.56
CA PHE A 66 -4.49 20.34 3.28
C PHE A 66 -3.88 19.28 4.20
N ILE A 67 -2.90 19.70 5.01
CA ILE A 67 -2.23 18.86 6.00
C ILE A 67 -2.77 19.18 7.40
N THR A 68 -2.68 18.22 8.31
CA THR A 68 -3.11 18.35 9.71
C THR A 68 -2.24 19.30 10.52
N GLY A 69 -1.07 19.68 9.99
CA GLY A 69 -0.10 20.55 10.65
C GLY A 69 0.91 19.81 11.53
N TRP A 70 0.73 18.52 11.75
CA TRP A 70 1.70 17.68 12.46
C TRP A 70 2.87 17.34 11.54
N LYS A 71 4.10 17.59 12.02
CA LYS A 71 5.32 17.37 11.25
C LYS A 71 6.29 16.45 11.97
N VAL A 72 6.93 15.58 11.21
CA VAL A 72 8.09 14.80 11.61
C VAL A 72 9.33 15.47 11.00
N GLY A 73 10.03 16.27 11.81
CA GLY A 73 11.07 17.17 11.30
C GLY A 73 10.48 18.22 10.36
N TYR A 74 10.80 18.13 9.06
CA TYR A 74 10.33 19.07 8.04
C TYR A 74 9.15 18.55 7.21
N LEU A 75 8.83 17.26 7.34
CA LEU A 75 7.77 16.61 6.57
C LEU A 75 6.45 16.55 7.35
N PRO A 76 5.30 16.76 6.71
CA PRO A 76 4.00 16.43 7.28
C PRO A 76 3.92 14.93 7.61
N ILE A 77 3.18 14.57 8.64
CA ILE A 77 2.99 13.16 9.02
C ILE A 77 2.32 12.36 7.89
N GLU A 78 1.46 13.01 7.11
CA GLU A 78 0.77 12.42 5.96
C GLU A 78 1.75 11.94 4.89
N GLU A 79 2.87 12.63 4.69
CA GLU A 79 3.90 12.22 3.72
C GLU A 79 4.67 11.00 4.21
N VAL A 80 5.02 10.97 5.50
CA VAL A 80 5.66 9.79 6.10
C VAL A 80 4.73 8.57 5.97
N LEU A 81 3.43 8.76 6.22
CA LEU A 81 2.43 7.71 6.04
C LEU A 81 2.23 7.37 4.55
N PHE A 82 2.34 8.34 3.64
CA PHE A 82 2.23 8.11 2.19
C PHE A 82 3.29 7.11 1.71
N PHE A 83 4.55 7.30 2.11
CA PHE A 83 5.65 6.39 1.75
C PHE A 83 5.49 4.98 2.31
N LEU A 84 4.64 4.77 3.33
CA LEU A 84 4.38 3.46 3.92
C LEU A 84 3.10 2.84 3.35
N LEU A 85 1.97 3.55 3.46
CA LEU A 85 0.65 3.03 3.19
C LEU A 85 0.39 2.78 1.70
N ILE A 86 0.87 3.67 0.81
CA ILE A 86 0.61 3.52 -0.62
C ILE A 86 1.38 2.33 -1.23
N PRO A 87 2.69 2.16 -1.02
CA PRO A 87 3.40 0.98 -1.51
C PRO A 87 2.83 -0.32 -0.92
N GLN A 88 2.47 -0.29 0.37
CA GLN A 88 1.86 -1.44 1.03
C GLN A 88 0.50 -1.81 0.42
N ALA A 89 -0.34 -0.82 0.12
CA ALA A 89 -1.61 -1.02 -0.58
C ALA A 89 -1.41 -1.65 -1.97
N CYS A 90 -0.46 -1.14 -2.75
CA CYS A 90 -0.13 -1.67 -4.07
C CYS A 90 0.34 -3.13 -4.01
N LEU A 91 1.25 -3.45 -3.08
CA LEU A 91 1.74 -4.82 -2.89
C LEU A 91 0.63 -5.76 -2.44
N PHE A 92 -0.24 -5.30 -1.55
CA PHE A 92 -1.38 -6.09 -1.09
C PHE A 92 -2.32 -6.45 -2.26
N ILE A 93 -2.66 -5.47 -3.10
CA ILE A 93 -3.46 -5.70 -4.31
C ILE A 93 -2.75 -6.69 -5.24
N TRP A 94 -1.44 -6.54 -5.44
CA TRP A 94 -0.66 -7.44 -6.28
C TRP A 94 -0.70 -8.89 -5.79
N VAL A 95 -0.51 -9.12 -4.48
CA VAL A 95 -0.60 -10.45 -3.86
C VAL A 95 -2.01 -11.02 -4.02
N ALA A 96 -3.03 -10.21 -3.79
CA ALA A 96 -4.42 -10.62 -3.96
C ALA A 96 -4.69 -11.10 -5.39
N LEU A 97 -4.34 -10.29 -6.40
CA LEU A 97 -4.54 -10.63 -7.81
C LEU A 97 -3.77 -11.91 -8.20
N HIS A 98 -2.54 -12.08 -7.74
CA HIS A 98 -1.75 -13.29 -8.03
C HIS A 98 -2.39 -14.54 -7.42
N ARG A 99 -2.95 -14.43 -6.22
CA ARG A 99 -3.64 -15.53 -5.56
C ARG A 99 -4.92 -15.93 -6.29
N PHE A 100 -5.72 -14.95 -6.72
CA PHE A 100 -6.97 -15.23 -7.45
C PHE A 100 -6.74 -15.73 -8.88
N ARG A 101 -5.74 -15.22 -9.59
CA ARG A 101 -5.39 -15.73 -10.94
C ARG A 101 -4.93 -17.18 -10.88
N SER A 102 -4.02 -17.50 -9.95
CA SER A 102 -3.55 -18.87 -9.76
C SER A 102 -4.68 -19.83 -9.40
N PHE A 103 -5.67 -19.36 -8.64
CA PHE A 103 -6.88 -20.13 -8.35
C PHE A 103 -7.69 -20.41 -9.62
N HIS A 104 -7.91 -19.41 -10.48
CA HIS A 104 -8.66 -19.60 -11.73
C HIS A 104 -7.98 -20.57 -12.71
N GLU A 105 -6.66 -20.44 -12.91
CA GLU A 105 -5.88 -21.34 -13.77
C GLU A 105 -5.86 -22.79 -13.28
N PHE A 106 -5.87 -23.01 -11.97
CA PHE A 106 -6.00 -24.35 -11.38
C PHE A 106 -7.34 -25.00 -11.74
N PHE A 107 -8.45 -24.26 -11.61
CA PHE A 107 -9.78 -24.79 -11.95
C PHE A 107 -9.92 -25.08 -13.44
N THR A 108 -9.46 -24.20 -14.33
CA THR A 108 -9.56 -24.44 -15.78
C THR A 108 -8.73 -25.65 -16.22
N THR A 109 -7.55 -25.84 -15.63
CA THR A 109 -6.69 -27.00 -15.91
C THR A 109 -7.31 -28.33 -15.44
N VAL A 110 -7.93 -28.35 -14.25
CA VAL A 110 -8.58 -29.56 -13.72
C VAL A 110 -9.83 -29.91 -14.52
N THR A 111 -10.63 -28.92 -14.89
CA THR A 111 -11.88 -29.15 -15.66
C THR A 111 -11.58 -29.61 -17.09
N SER A 112 -10.54 -29.06 -17.74
CA SER A 112 -10.08 -29.46 -19.07
C SER A 112 -9.62 -30.93 -19.15
N LYS A 113 -8.95 -31.43 -18.10
CA LYS A 113 -8.47 -32.83 -18.04
C LYS A 113 -9.59 -33.86 -17.81
N HIS A 114 -10.76 -33.45 -17.33
CA HIS A 114 -11.91 -34.35 -17.18
C HIS A 114 -12.79 -34.44 -18.43
N PHE A 115 -12.74 -33.46 -19.33
CA PHE A 115 -13.58 -33.43 -20.53
C PHE A 115 -12.92 -34.02 -21.79
N THR A 116 -11.68 -34.51 -21.69
CA THR A 116 -10.91 -35.12 -22.80
C THR A 116 -10.68 -36.62 -22.65
N ARG A 117 -11.40 -37.28 -21.72
CA ARG A 117 -11.27 -38.71 -21.42
C ARG A 117 -12.47 -39.57 -21.85
N GLU A 118 -13.36 -39.04 -22.70
CA GLU A 118 -14.41 -39.83 -23.37
C GLU A 118 -14.17 -39.91 -24.87
#